data_AF-A0A969A4C9-F1
#
_entry.id   AF-A0A969A4C9-F1
#
_cell.length_a   1.000
_cell.length_b   1.000
_cell.length_c   1.000
_cell.angle_alpha   90.00
_cell.angle_beta   90.00
_cell.angle_gamma   90.00
#
_symmetry.space_group_name_H-M   'P 1'
#
loop_
_entity.id
_entity.type
_entity.pdbx_description
1 polymer ?
#
loop_
_entity_poly.entity_id
_entity_poly.type
_entity_poly.pdbx_seq_one_letter_code
_entity_poly.pdbx_strand_id
1 'polypeptide(L)'
;MNIKQIHHDCIQNFFTLPLNVKLIEKPIGNFIPDGSMLVANLESKITTYELSKYYEQQLQNAGWEKISAGVNLWTNWSIWRFQDEDDILWQGLIKFKPIPGKSNQYSVTLSVIKES
;
A
#
# COMPACT_ATOMS: atom_id res chain seq x y z
N MET A 1 11.12 0.95 13.24
CA MET A 1 10.09 1.90 12.80
C MET A 1 8.77 1.53 13.48
N ASN A 2 8.32 2.19 14.55
CA ASN A 2 7.06 1.78 15.23
C ASN A 2 5.80 2.05 14.39
N ILE A 3 4.62 1.53 14.77
CA ILE A 3 3.38 1.68 13.98
C ILE A 3 2.91 3.12 13.71
N LYS A 4 3.17 4.07 14.61
CA LYS A 4 2.89 5.49 14.35
C LYS A 4 3.86 6.04 13.31
N GLN A 5 5.11 5.61 13.36
CA GLN A 5 6.12 5.94 12.35
C GLN A 5 5.79 5.26 11.02
N ILE A 6 5.33 4.01 11.01
CA ILE A 6 4.84 3.31 9.81
C ILE A 6 3.64 4.05 9.23
N HIS A 7 2.67 4.47 10.04
CA HIS A 7 1.53 5.22 9.55
C HIS A 7 1.94 6.59 9.00
N HIS A 8 2.86 7.29 9.66
CA HIS A 8 3.42 8.57 9.21
C HIS A 8 4.23 8.42 7.92
N ASP A 9 5.16 7.47 7.86
CA ASP A 9 5.99 7.15 6.70
C ASP A 9 5.16 6.54 5.57
N CYS A 10 4.05 5.85 5.88
CA CYS A 10 3.11 5.40 4.86
C CYS A 10 2.43 6.60 4.19
N ILE A 11 2.05 7.62 4.96
CA ILE A 11 1.42 8.84 4.43
C ILE A 11 2.44 9.70 3.68
N GLN A 12 3.68 9.79 4.16
CA GLN A 12 4.70 10.71 3.62
C GLN A 12 5.61 10.08 2.55
N ASN A 13 6.03 8.82 2.72
CA ASN A 13 7.12 8.20 1.97
C ASN A 13 6.67 7.07 1.03
N PHE A 14 5.69 6.23 1.43
CA PHE A 14 5.14 5.19 0.54
C PHE A 14 4.49 5.78 -0.70
N PHE A 15 3.92 6.99 -0.61
CA PHE A 15 3.30 7.70 -1.73
C PHE A 15 4.26 8.64 -2.45
N THR A 16 5.54 8.29 -2.56
CA THR A 16 6.31 8.82 -3.70
C THR A 16 5.65 8.28 -4.96
N LEU A 17 4.82 9.10 -5.60
CA LEU A 17 4.01 8.67 -6.75
C LEU A 17 4.93 8.40 -7.96
N PRO A 18 4.68 7.34 -8.73
CA PRO A 18 5.37 7.16 -10.00
C PRO A 18 5.08 8.34 -10.94
N LEU A 19 5.99 8.59 -11.88
CA LEU A 19 5.77 9.57 -12.93
C LEU A 19 4.44 9.27 -13.65
N ASN A 20 3.57 10.27 -13.81
CA ASN A 20 2.22 10.17 -14.38
C ASN A 20 1.13 9.60 -13.46
N VAL A 21 1.37 9.59 -12.15
CA VAL A 21 0.35 9.27 -11.14
C VAL A 21 0.08 10.50 -10.28
N LYS A 22 -1.19 10.76 -10.01
CA LYS A 22 -1.64 11.87 -9.17
C LYS A 22 -2.59 11.36 -8.10
N LEU A 23 -2.50 11.93 -6.90
CA LEU A 23 -3.53 11.78 -5.89
C LEU A 23 -4.77 12.57 -6.31
N ILE A 24 -5.93 11.92 -6.30
CA ILE A 24 -7.21 12.58 -6.54
C ILE A 24 -7.62 13.36 -5.28
N GLU A 25 -7.35 12.80 -4.11
CA GLU A 25 -7.66 13.37 -2.79
C GLU A 25 -6.57 13.03 -1.77
N LYS A 26 -6.62 13.66 -0.60
CA LYS A 26 -5.76 13.29 0.52
C LYS A 26 -6.05 11.84 0.95
N PRO A 27 -5.01 11.02 1.19
CA PRO A 27 -5.22 9.67 1.72
C PRO A 27 -5.99 9.70 3.03
N ILE A 28 -6.86 8.71 3.21
CA ILE A 28 -7.63 8.49 4.43
C ILE A 28 -6.94 7.38 5.20
N GLY A 29 -6.40 7.71 6.38
CA GLY A 29 -5.73 6.77 7.27
C GLY A 29 -6.52 6.58 8.56
N ASN A 30 -6.71 5.33 8.97
CA ASN A 30 -7.35 4.94 10.22
C ASN A 30 -6.47 3.94 10.96
N PHE A 31 -6.38 4.10 12.29
CA PHE A 31 -5.86 3.04 13.15
C PHE A 31 -6.95 2.02 13.41
N ILE A 32 -6.61 0.74 13.37
CA ILE A 32 -7.48 -0.39 13.75
C ILE A 32 -6.84 -1.09 14.96
N PRO A 33 -7.59 -1.89 15.74
CA PRO A 33 -6.98 -2.70 16.80
C PRO A 33 -5.82 -3.51 16.22
N ASP A 34 -4.65 -3.37 16.83
CA ASP A 34 -3.41 -4.02 16.42
C ASP A 34 -2.96 -3.75 14.98
N GLY A 35 -3.30 -2.57 14.42
CA GLY A 35 -2.92 -2.26 13.05
C GLY A 35 -3.22 -0.84 12.58
N SER A 36 -3.00 -0.63 11.30
CA SER A 36 -3.43 0.58 10.61
C SER A 36 -3.86 0.28 9.18
N MET A 37 -4.73 1.13 8.65
CA MET A 37 -5.20 1.05 7.27
C MET A 37 -5.14 2.43 6.66
N LEU A 38 -4.68 2.49 5.42
CA LEU A 38 -4.65 3.68 4.61
C LEU A 38 -5.28 3.39 3.26
N VAL A 39 -6.10 4.33 2.79
CA VAL A 39 -6.72 4.30 1.47
C VAL A 39 -6.38 5.58 0.71
N ALA A 40 -5.97 5.44 -0.55
CA ALA A 40 -5.72 6.56 -1.45
C ALA A 40 -6.38 6.30 -2.81
N ASN A 41 -6.90 7.36 -3.43
CA ASN A 41 -7.41 7.29 -4.80
C ASN A 41 -6.41 7.98 -5.73
N LEU A 42 -6.02 7.27 -6.78
CA LEU A 42 -5.01 7.67 -7.74
C LEU A 42 -5.62 7.84 -9.12
N GLU A 43 -5.25 8.91 -9.81
CA GLU A 43 -5.37 9.03 -11.26
C GLU A 43 -4.03 8.61 -11.87
N SER A 44 -4.05 7.68 -12.81
CA SER A 44 -2.83 7.07 -13.36
C SER A 44 -3.00 6.69 -14.82
N LYS A 45 -1.99 7.02 -15.63
CA LYS A 45 -1.89 6.57 -17.03
C LYS A 45 -1.34 5.15 -17.17
N ILE A 46 -0.81 4.59 -16.08
CA ILE A 46 -0.28 3.23 -16.02
C ILE A 46 -1.28 2.30 -15.33
N THR A 47 -1.20 1.01 -15.67
CA THR A 47 -2.11 -0.03 -15.19
C THR A 47 -1.95 -0.33 -13.70
N THR A 48 -2.93 -1.03 -13.10
CA THR A 48 -2.79 -1.52 -11.72
C THR A 48 -1.63 -2.48 -11.52
N TYR A 49 -1.17 -3.16 -12.59
CA TYR A 49 -0.01 -4.03 -12.54
C TYR A 49 1.30 -3.24 -12.48
N GLU A 50 1.44 -2.20 -13.30
CA GLU A 50 2.61 -1.31 -13.25
C GLU A 50 2.67 -0.53 -11.94
N LEU A 51 1.51 -0.05 -11.45
CA LEU A 51 1.38 0.52 -10.11
C LEU A 51 1.83 -0.48 -9.05
N SER A 52 1.30 -1.71 -9.07
CA SER A 52 1.69 -2.69 -8.07
C SER A 52 3.20 -2.90 -8.09
N LYS A 53 3.81 -3.14 -9.25
CA LYS A 53 5.27 -3.30 -9.40
C LYS A 53 6.08 -2.15 -8.82
N TYR A 54 5.66 -0.91 -9.05
CA TYR A 54 6.33 0.25 -8.47
C TYR A 54 6.30 0.21 -6.93
N TYR A 55 5.13 -0.04 -6.33
CA TYR A 55 5.00 -0.12 -4.88
C TYR A 55 5.68 -1.37 -4.29
N GLU A 56 5.70 -2.51 -5.00
CA GLU A 56 6.44 -3.70 -4.58
C GLU A 56 7.94 -3.38 -4.42
N GLN A 57 8.50 -2.57 -5.33
CA GLN A 57 9.90 -2.14 -5.23
C GLN A 57 10.13 -1.23 -4.03
N GLN A 58 9.21 -0.31 -3.73
CA GLN A 58 9.31 0.56 -2.56
C GLN A 58 9.24 -0.23 -1.25
N LEU A 59 8.33 -1.21 -1.18
CA LEU A 59 8.22 -2.16 -0.07
C LEU A 59 9.53 -2.92 0.16
N GLN A 60 10.12 -3.47 -0.90
CA GLN A 60 11.40 -4.18 -0.83
C GLN A 60 12.55 -3.26 -0.38
N ASN A 61 12.62 -2.05 -0.92
CA ASN A 61 13.64 -1.07 -0.54
C ASN A 61 13.49 -0.64 0.93
N ALA A 62 12.28 -0.68 1.47
CA ALA A 62 11.99 -0.44 2.88
C ALA A 62 12.27 -1.67 3.77
N GLY A 63 12.80 -2.77 3.21
CA GLY A 63 13.13 -3.98 3.95
C GLY A 63 11.95 -4.93 4.20
N TRP A 64 10.82 -4.73 3.52
CA TRP A 64 9.68 -5.63 3.66
C TRP A 64 9.89 -6.90 2.82
N GLU A 65 9.62 -8.04 3.42
CA GLU A 65 9.68 -9.34 2.75
C GLU A 65 8.33 -9.67 2.12
N LYS A 66 8.34 -10.06 0.84
CA LYS A 66 7.13 -10.46 0.14
C LYS A 66 6.74 -11.89 0.51
N ILE A 67 5.55 -12.09 1.08
CA ILE A 67 5.02 -13.43 1.39
C ILE A 67 4.26 -14.00 0.21
N SER A 68 3.36 -13.21 -0.39
CA SER A 68 2.45 -13.70 -1.43
C SER A 68 1.95 -12.57 -2.31
N ALA A 69 1.45 -12.90 -3.51
CA ALA A 69 0.79 -11.95 -4.39
C ALA A 69 -0.22 -12.64 -5.29
N GLY A 70 -1.17 -11.86 -5.79
CA GLY A 70 -2.14 -12.32 -6.77
C GLY A 70 -2.67 -11.18 -7.63
N VAL A 71 -3.07 -11.56 -8.85
CA VAL A 71 -3.69 -10.66 -9.83
C VAL A 71 -4.99 -11.28 -10.32
N ASN A 72 -6.04 -10.47 -10.38
CA ASN A 72 -7.25 -10.79 -11.13
C ASN A 72 -7.80 -9.52 -11.81
N LEU A 73 -8.91 -9.66 -12.53
CA LEU A 73 -9.53 -8.57 -13.30
C LEU A 73 -9.89 -7.33 -12.47
N TRP A 74 -10.13 -7.51 -11.17
CA TRP A 74 -10.66 -6.46 -10.30
C TRP A 74 -9.64 -5.97 -9.26
N THR A 75 -8.55 -6.70 -9.04
CA THR A 75 -7.60 -6.41 -7.98
C THR A 75 -6.21 -6.99 -8.26
N ASN A 76 -5.18 -6.17 -8.08
CA ASN A 76 -3.81 -6.61 -7.83
C ASN A 76 -3.55 -6.51 -6.33
N TRP A 77 -3.00 -7.55 -5.72
CA TRP A 77 -2.69 -7.55 -4.29
C TRP A 77 -1.36 -8.25 -3.99
N SER A 78 -0.73 -7.83 -2.88
CA SER A 78 0.43 -8.54 -2.33
C SER A 78 0.45 -8.45 -0.80
N ILE A 79 0.89 -9.55 -0.18
CA ILE A 79 1.07 -9.71 1.26
C ILE A 79 2.57 -9.64 1.55
N TRP A 80 2.90 -8.93 2.62
CA TRP A 80 4.24 -8.60 3.02
C TRP A 80 4.42 -8.81 4.51
N ARG A 81 5.67 -8.97 4.94
CA ARG A 81 6.07 -9.04 6.33
C ARG A 81 7.23 -8.09 6.56
N PHE A 82 7.25 -7.48 7.74
CA PHE A 82 8.41 -6.72 8.20
C PHE A 82 8.41 -6.73 9.73
N GLN A 83 9.56 -6.42 10.30
CA GLN A 83 9.74 -6.29 11.74
C GLN A 83 10.01 -4.81 12.05
N ASP A 84 9.41 -4.29 13.12
CA ASP A 84 9.70 -2.93 13.58
C ASP A 84 10.92 -2.86 14.52
N GLU A 85 11.16 -1.67 15.07
CA GLU A 85 12.27 -1.45 16.02
C GLU A 85 12.02 -2.05 17.40
N ASP A 86 10.76 -2.37 17.72
CA ASP A 86 10.36 -2.98 18.99
C ASP A 86 10.32 -4.53 18.86
N ASP A 87 10.98 -5.07 17.83
CA ASP A 87 10.99 -6.47 17.43
C ASP A 87 9.59 -7.06 17.11
N ILE A 88 8.58 -6.22 16.91
CA ILE A 88 7.23 -6.67 16.61
C ILE A 88 7.14 -7.06 15.14
N LEU A 89 6.62 -8.25 14.89
CA LEU A 89 6.36 -8.73 13.54
C LEU A 89 5.01 -8.20 13.03
N TRP A 90 5.01 -7.69 11.81
CA TRP A 90 3.84 -7.12 11.15
C TRP A 90 3.59 -7.79 9.81
N GLN A 91 2.31 -7.97 9.49
CA GLN A 91 1.86 -8.37 8.18
C GLN A 91 1.20 -7.19 7.46
N GLY A 92 1.68 -6.89 6.26
CA GLY A 92 1.14 -5.90 5.36
C GLY A 92 0.33 -6.51 4.22
N LEU A 93 -0.72 -5.83 3.80
CA LEU A 93 -1.50 -6.14 2.61
C LEU A 93 -1.71 -4.87 1.80
N ILE A 94 -1.20 -4.86 0.58
CA ILE A 94 -1.45 -3.80 -0.40
C ILE A 94 -2.38 -4.30 -1.49
N LYS A 95 -3.35 -3.48 -1.89
CA LYS A 95 -4.32 -3.77 -2.95
C LYS A 95 -4.47 -2.59 -3.89
N PHE A 96 -4.58 -2.86 -5.18
CA PHE A 96 -4.87 -1.89 -6.24
C PHE A 96 -6.12 -2.33 -6.97
N LYS A 97 -7.13 -1.45 -7.03
CA LYS A 97 -8.43 -1.75 -7.64
C LYS A 97 -8.84 -0.63 -8.60
N PRO A 98 -9.31 -0.92 -9.81
CA PRO A 98 -10.01 0.07 -10.63
C PRO A 98 -11.22 0.64 -9.91
N ILE A 99 -11.48 1.94 -10.06
CA ILE A 99 -12.71 2.57 -9.59
C ILE A 99 -13.79 2.40 -10.68
N PRO A 100 -14.90 1.69 -10.42
CA PRO A 100 -15.93 1.44 -11.43
C PRO A 100 -16.47 2.73 -12.05
N GLY A 101 -16.59 2.75 -13.38
CA GLY A 101 -17.07 3.93 -14.12
C GLY A 101 -16.08 5.09 -14.21
N LYS A 102 -14.86 4.95 -13.69
CA LYS A 102 -13.79 5.96 -13.75
C LYS A 102 -12.55 5.39 -14.44
N SER A 103 -12.41 5.69 -15.73
CA SER A 103 -11.21 5.29 -16.47
C SER A 103 -9.96 5.93 -15.85
N ASN A 104 -8.86 5.18 -15.82
CA ASN A 104 -7.57 5.63 -15.28
C ASN A 104 -7.58 6.03 -13.79
N GLN A 105 -8.60 5.61 -13.03
CA GLN A 105 -8.65 5.84 -11.59
C GLN A 105 -8.61 4.53 -10.81
N TYR A 106 -7.78 4.52 -9.77
CA TYR A 106 -7.53 3.34 -8.95
C TYR A 106 -7.61 3.69 -7.48
N SER A 107 -8.21 2.80 -6.70
CA SER A 107 -8.13 2.82 -5.25
C SER A 107 -6.97 1.93 -4.82
N VAL A 108 -6.10 2.48 -3.98
CA VAL A 108 -5.01 1.77 -3.32
C VAL A 108 -5.34 1.65 -1.85
N THR A 109 -5.23 0.44 -1.31
CA THR A 109 -5.37 0.19 0.12
C THR A 109 -4.08 -0.45 0.61
N LEU A 110 -3.50 0.11 1.66
CA LEU A 110 -2.42 -0.51 2.43
C LEU A 110 -2.94 -0.73 3.84
N SER A 111 -2.90 -1.96 4.31
CA SER A 111 -3.19 -2.29 5.71
C SER A 111 -2.01 -3.04 6.32
N VAL A 112 -1.65 -2.70 7.55
CA VAL A 112 -0.71 -3.46 8.36
C VAL A 112 -1.39 -3.91 9.63
N ILE A 113 -1.16 -5.16 10.01
CA ILE A 113 -1.67 -5.76 11.24
C ILE A 113 -0.53 -6.48 11.94
N LYS A 114 -0.55 -6.47 13.27
CA LYS A 114 0.44 -7.18 14.07
C LYS A 114 0.27 -8.68 13.83
N GLU A 115 1.38 -9.37 13.58
CA GLU A 115 1.37 -10.82 13.50
C GLU A 115 1.25 -11.40 14.92
N SER A 116 0.33 -12.36 15.11
CA SER A 116 -0.02 -12.94 16.41
C SER A 116 1.00 -13.98 16.87
#